data_AF-A0A945N620-F1
#
_entry.id   AF-A0A945N620-F1
#
_cell.length_a   1.000
_cell.length_b   1.000
_cell.length_c   1.000
_cell.angle_alpha   90.00
_cell.angle_beta   90.00
_cell.angle_gamma   90.00
#
_symmetry.space_group_name_H-M   'P 1'
#
loop_
_entity.id
_entity.type
_entity.pdbx_description
1 polymer ?
#
loop_
_entity_poly.entity_id
_entity_poly.type
_entity_poly.pdbx_seq_one_letter_code
_entity_poly.pdbx_strand_id
1 'polypeptide(L)'
;MAWTLTLAILAIGMGALLSQLNLLKALITPITQRIKRPAQLLTASTAAAVASNAALTEPYAAIILNGQVFQDVYDRHNIDRAMLSRTLEEGSTLTAALIPWTTTAIFYGAILGVSSTDYAPFALLNWMNPLFGIAMAWLGLGYLTSNVNVASTD
;
A
#
# COMPACT_ATOMS: atom_id res chain seq x y z
N MET A 1 -12.43 -31.32 9.05
CA MET A 1 -11.21 -31.31 8.23
C MET A 1 -11.46 -30.90 6.78
N ALA A 2 -12.58 -31.29 6.15
CA ALA A 2 -12.90 -30.83 4.78
C ALA A 2 -13.27 -29.34 4.68
N TRP A 3 -13.94 -28.77 5.69
CA TRP A 3 -14.43 -27.38 5.65
C TRP A 3 -13.30 -26.34 5.53
N THR A 4 -12.17 -26.54 6.22
CA THR A 4 -11.00 -25.64 6.14
C THR A 4 -10.35 -25.72 4.76
N LEU A 5 -10.25 -26.93 4.19
CA LEU A 5 -9.71 -27.13 2.84
C LEU A 5 -10.61 -26.46 1.79
N THR A 6 -11.92 -26.63 1.88
CA THR A 6 -12.88 -26.00 0.95
C THR A 6 -12.84 -24.47 1.04
N LEU A 7 -12.77 -23.91 2.26
CA LEU A 7 -12.59 -22.46 2.44
C LEU A 7 -11.26 -21.96 1.88
N ALA A 8 -10.17 -22.71 2.06
CA ALA A 8 -8.87 -22.34 1.50
C ALA A 8 -8.91 -22.30 -0.04
N ILE A 9 -9.52 -23.30 -0.68
CA ILE A 9 -9.68 -23.36 -2.14
C ILE A 9 -10.54 -22.20 -2.64
N LEU A 10 -11.67 -21.92 -1.97
CA LEU A 10 -12.55 -20.80 -2.33
C LEU A 10 -11.86 -19.44 -2.15
N ALA A 11 -11.12 -19.25 -1.06
CA ALA A 11 -10.39 -18.02 -0.79
C ALA A 11 -9.30 -17.75 -1.83
N ILE A 12 -8.50 -18.77 -2.18
CA ILE A 12 -7.47 -18.66 -3.23
C ILE A 12 -8.14 -18.39 -4.59
N GLY A 13 -9.23 -19.08 -4.92
CA GLY A 13 -10.00 -18.85 -6.15
C GLY A 13 -10.56 -17.44 -6.25
N MET A 14 -11.13 -16.92 -5.16
CA MET A 14 -11.64 -15.55 -5.08
C MET A 14 -10.52 -14.51 -5.20
N GLY A 15 -9.39 -14.71 -4.51
CA GLY A 15 -8.21 -13.85 -4.62
C GLY A 15 -7.66 -13.79 -6.05
N ALA A 16 -7.58 -14.94 -6.73
CA ALA A 16 -7.16 -15.02 -8.13
C ALA A 16 -8.13 -14.28 -9.07
N LEU A 17 -9.45 -14.44 -8.88
CA LEU A 17 -10.47 -13.72 -9.65
C LEU A 17 -10.39 -12.21 -9.43
N LEU A 18 -10.28 -11.75 -8.18
CA LEU A 18 -10.14 -10.33 -7.85
C LEU A 18 -8.92 -9.70 -8.52
N SER A 19 -7.81 -10.44 -8.57
CA SER A 19 -6.58 -10.01 -9.23
C SER A 19 -6.73 -9.99 -10.76
N GLN A 20 -7.27 -11.04 -11.39
CA GLN A 20 -7.42 -11.11 -12.85
C GLN A 20 -8.43 -10.09 -13.39
N LEU A 21 -9.52 -9.86 -12.65
CA LEU A 21 -10.55 -8.88 -13.01
C LEU A 21 -10.10 -7.44 -12.79
N ASN A 22 -8.87 -7.20 -12.30
CA ASN A 22 -8.34 -5.87 -12.00
C ASN A 22 -9.26 -5.05 -11.08
N LEU A 23 -10.01 -5.72 -10.19
CA LEU A 23 -11.03 -5.04 -9.39
C LEU A 23 -10.43 -4.02 -8.42
N LEU A 24 -9.29 -4.35 -7.80
CA LEU A 24 -8.60 -3.39 -6.94
C LEU A 24 -8.10 -2.17 -7.75
N LYS A 25 -7.57 -2.39 -8.97
CA LYS A 25 -7.19 -1.30 -9.87
C LYS A 25 -8.40 -0.43 -10.23
N ALA A 26 -9.55 -1.04 -10.51
CA ALA A 26 -10.79 -0.33 -10.81
C ALA A 26 -11.32 0.48 -9.61
N LEU A 27 -11.11 0.02 -8.38
CA LEU A 27 -11.47 0.74 -7.16
C LEU A 27 -10.55 1.94 -6.87
N ILE A 28 -9.26 1.80 -7.15
CA ILE A 28 -8.25 2.84 -6.83
C ILE A 28 -8.21 3.92 -7.91
N THR A 29 -8.36 3.57 -9.19
CA THR A 29 -8.31 4.52 -10.33
C THR A 29 -9.23 5.75 -10.20
N PRO A 30 -10.51 5.66 -9.80
CA PRO A 30 -11.36 6.85 -9.65
C PRO A 30 -10.91 7.75 -8.49
N ILE A 31 -10.25 7.19 -7.47
CA ILE A 31 -9.64 7.98 -6.39
C ILE A 31 -8.48 8.78 -6.95
N THR A 32 -7.65 8.19 -7.81
CA THR A 32 -6.48 8.87 -8.37
C THR A 32 -6.82 10.03 -9.28
N GLN A 33 -7.94 9.96 -10.01
CA GLN A 33 -8.42 11.05 -10.87
C GLN A 33 -8.84 12.31 -10.11
N ARG A 34 -9.12 12.21 -8.81
CA ARG A 34 -9.52 13.36 -7.97
C ARG A 34 -8.35 14.08 -7.31
N ILE A 35 -7.12 13.57 -7.47
CA ILE A 35 -5.93 14.07 -6.81
C ILE A 35 -5.41 15.31 -7.55
N LYS A 36 -5.40 16.46 -6.85
CA LYS A 36 -4.94 17.75 -7.41
C LYS A 36 -3.65 18.28 -6.79
N ARG A 37 -3.26 17.78 -5.63
CA ARG A 37 -2.09 18.27 -4.88
C ARG A 37 -1.11 17.13 -4.57
N PRO A 38 0.22 17.38 -4.56
CA PRO A 38 1.22 16.41 -4.11
C PRO A 38 0.93 15.79 -2.75
N ALA A 39 0.48 16.58 -1.76
CA ALA A 39 0.13 16.06 -0.44
C ALA A 39 -1.05 15.07 -0.46
N GLN A 40 -2.03 15.34 -1.33
CA GLN A 40 -3.17 14.43 -1.55
C GLN A 40 -2.71 13.16 -2.26
N LEU A 41 -1.72 13.25 -3.15
CA LEU A 41 -1.17 12.09 -3.85
C LEU A 41 -0.54 11.12 -2.87
N LEU A 42 0.36 11.60 -2.01
CA LEU A 42 1.03 10.77 -1.02
C LEU A 42 0.05 10.20 0.00
N THR A 43 -0.91 11.02 0.47
CA THR A 43 -1.94 10.53 1.39
C THR A 43 -2.78 9.43 0.75
N ALA A 44 -3.20 9.61 -0.50
CA ALA A 44 -4.01 8.62 -1.22
C ALA A 44 -3.24 7.34 -1.53
N SER A 45 -1.96 7.45 -1.93
CA SER A 45 -1.13 6.28 -2.22
C SER A 45 -0.76 5.49 -0.96
N THR A 46 -0.45 6.16 0.16
CA THR A 46 -0.27 5.49 1.46
C THR A 46 -1.56 4.80 1.90
N ALA A 47 -2.70 5.50 1.86
CA ALA A 47 -3.98 4.90 2.27
C ALA A 47 -4.39 3.71 1.38
N ALA A 48 -4.19 3.82 0.06
CA ALA A 48 -4.45 2.74 -0.87
C ALA A 48 -3.48 1.56 -0.68
N ALA A 49 -2.21 1.82 -0.35
CA ALA A 49 -1.24 0.79 0.00
C ALA A 49 -1.68 0.01 1.26
N VAL A 50 -2.06 0.70 2.33
CA VAL A 50 -2.58 0.09 3.57
C VAL A 50 -3.86 -0.73 3.29
N ALA A 51 -4.80 -0.17 2.54
CA ALA A 51 -6.06 -0.84 2.23
C ALA A 51 -5.85 -2.09 1.35
N SER A 52 -5.00 -1.99 0.33
CA SER A 52 -4.64 -3.13 -0.51
C SER A 52 -3.90 -4.20 0.27
N ASN A 53 -3.02 -3.81 1.21
CA ASN A 53 -2.32 -4.75 2.08
C ASN A 53 -3.29 -5.51 3.00
N ALA A 54 -4.26 -4.80 3.58
CA ALA A 54 -5.32 -5.41 4.39
C ALA A 54 -6.19 -6.39 3.58
N ALA A 55 -6.42 -6.13 2.29
CA ALA A 55 -7.22 -6.97 1.41
C ALA A 55 -6.44 -8.18 0.85
N LEU A 56 -5.18 -7.99 0.47
CA LEU A 56 -4.39 -8.98 -0.26
C LEU A 56 -3.59 -9.91 0.66
N THR A 57 -3.52 -9.64 1.97
CA THR A 57 -2.82 -10.44 2.99
C THR A 57 -1.29 -10.48 2.83
N GLU A 58 -0.79 -10.27 1.61
CA GLU A 58 0.60 -10.28 1.22
C GLU A 58 1.05 -8.88 0.73
N PRO A 59 2.03 -8.23 1.39
CA PRO A 59 2.45 -6.88 1.05
C PRO A 59 3.02 -6.75 -0.36
N TYR A 60 3.70 -7.77 -0.89
CA TYR A 60 4.31 -7.70 -2.23
C TYR A 60 3.28 -7.46 -3.34
N ALA A 61 2.14 -8.14 -3.27
CA ALA A 61 1.05 -7.95 -4.23
C ALA A 61 0.45 -6.54 -4.14
N ALA A 62 0.31 -6.01 -2.92
CA ALA A 62 -0.16 -4.65 -2.68
C ALA A 62 0.80 -3.60 -3.24
N ILE A 63 2.11 -3.80 -3.12
CA ILE A 63 3.14 -2.89 -3.67
C ILE A 63 3.08 -2.88 -5.20
N ILE A 64 3.10 -4.04 -5.86
CA ILE A 64 3.06 -4.11 -7.33
C ILE A 64 1.81 -3.41 -7.88
N LEU A 65 0.65 -3.76 -7.33
CA LEU A 65 -0.63 -3.21 -7.76
C LEU A 65 -0.64 -1.69 -7.65
N ASN A 66 -0.33 -1.15 -6.47
CA ASN A 66 -0.36 0.29 -6.25
C ASN A 66 0.73 1.01 -7.06
N GLY A 67 1.90 0.41 -7.24
CA GLY A 67 2.95 0.93 -8.13
C GLY A 67 2.46 1.11 -9.56
N GLN A 68 1.75 0.10 -10.10
CA GLN A 68 1.19 0.17 -11.45
C GLN A 68 0.04 1.17 -11.58
N VAL A 69 -0.74 1.40 -10.52
CA VAL A 69 -1.89 2.32 -10.55
C VAL A 69 -1.46 3.77 -10.34
N PHE A 70 -0.50 4.02 -9.46
CA PHE A 70 -0.08 5.38 -9.10
C PHE A 70 1.08 5.91 -9.94
N GLN A 71 1.85 5.08 -10.67
CA GLN A 71 2.98 5.55 -11.48
C GLN A 71 2.61 6.69 -12.43
N ASP A 72 1.53 6.55 -13.19
CA ASP A 72 1.10 7.57 -14.16
C ASP A 72 0.64 8.85 -13.48
N VAL A 73 0.16 8.74 -12.24
CA VAL A 73 -0.32 9.86 -11.44
C VAL A 73 0.86 10.64 -10.87
N TYR A 74 1.89 9.95 -10.38
CA TYR A 74 3.14 10.58 -9.93
C TYR A 74 3.85 11.30 -11.08
N ASP A 75 3.89 10.68 -12.27
CA ASP A 75 4.47 11.31 -13.47
C ASP A 75 3.70 12.59 -13.86
N ARG A 76 2.35 12.57 -13.85
CA ARG A 76 1.51 13.76 -14.14
C ARG A 76 1.69 14.90 -13.13
N HIS A 77 2.04 14.58 -11.89
CA HIS A 77 2.31 15.56 -10.82
C HIS A 77 3.79 15.98 -10.75
N ASN A 78 4.63 15.51 -11.69
CA ASN A 78 6.07 15.74 -11.75
C ASN A 78 6.83 15.33 -10.47
N ILE A 79 6.36 14.26 -9.81
CA ILE A 79 6.98 13.70 -8.61
C ILE A 79 7.78 12.47 -9.02
N ASP A 80 9.01 12.35 -8.52
CA ASP A 80 9.89 11.24 -8.81
C ASP A 80 9.28 9.90 -8.35
N ARG A 81 9.43 8.85 -9.17
CA ARG A 81 8.98 7.49 -8.84
C ARG A 81 9.69 6.91 -7.61
N ALA A 82 10.85 7.43 -7.22
CA ALA A 82 11.48 7.15 -5.93
C ALA A 82 10.57 7.53 -4.76
N MET A 83 9.81 8.64 -4.88
CA MET A 83 8.82 9.02 -3.88
C MET A 83 7.65 8.05 -3.86
N LEU A 84 7.20 7.54 -5.02
CA LEU A 84 6.20 6.49 -5.10
C LEU A 84 6.68 5.22 -4.39
N SER A 85 7.87 4.73 -4.74
CA SER A 85 8.48 3.55 -4.11
C SER A 85 8.55 3.68 -2.60
N ARG A 86 9.09 4.81 -2.11
CA ARG A 86 9.09 5.14 -0.68
C ARG A 86 7.69 5.07 -0.10
N THR A 87 6.72 5.76 -0.68
CA THR A 87 5.35 5.83 -0.14
C THR A 87 4.69 4.45 -0.06
N LEU A 88 4.98 3.56 -1.02
CA LEU A 88 4.49 2.18 -1.01
C LEU A 88 5.15 1.32 0.07
N GLU A 89 6.45 1.49 0.31
CA GLU A 89 7.14 0.82 1.43
C GLU A 89 6.57 1.27 2.78
N GLU A 90 6.33 2.58 2.94
CA GLU A 90 5.73 3.11 4.16
C GLU A 90 4.28 2.61 4.36
N GLY A 91 3.52 2.51 3.27
CA GLY A 91 2.10 2.14 3.30
C GLY A 91 1.82 0.64 3.34
N SER A 92 2.61 -0.20 2.66
CA SER A 92 2.39 -1.65 2.59
C SER A 92 3.32 -2.41 3.54
N THR A 93 4.63 -2.26 3.38
CA THR A 93 5.62 -3.07 4.11
C THR A 93 5.55 -2.83 5.61
N LEU A 94 5.58 -1.57 6.02
CA LEU A 94 5.56 -1.22 7.44
C LEU A 94 4.22 -1.55 8.10
N THR A 95 3.10 -1.42 7.39
CA THR A 95 1.78 -1.69 7.98
C THR A 95 1.41 -3.16 8.00
N ALA A 96 2.10 -4.01 7.20
CA ALA A 96 1.82 -5.45 7.15
C ALA A 96 1.88 -6.09 8.53
N ALA A 97 2.90 -5.78 9.32
CA ALA A 97 3.04 -6.32 10.68
C ALA A 97 1.89 -5.93 11.63
N LEU A 98 1.15 -4.85 11.36
CA LEU A 98 0.08 -4.39 12.25
C LEU A 98 -1.27 -5.06 11.98
N ILE A 99 -1.44 -5.64 10.79
CA ILE A 99 -2.71 -6.22 10.33
C ILE A 99 -2.72 -7.71 10.70
N PRO A 100 -3.57 -8.18 11.64
CA PRO A 100 -3.42 -9.48 12.30
C PRO A 100 -3.40 -10.70 11.37
N TRP A 101 -4.04 -10.61 10.21
CA TRP A 101 -4.18 -11.72 9.27
C TRP A 101 -3.11 -11.76 8.19
N THR A 102 -2.19 -10.79 8.13
CA THR A 102 -1.10 -10.82 7.13
C THR A 102 -0.06 -11.88 7.45
N THR A 103 0.65 -12.34 6.43
CA THR A 103 1.76 -13.30 6.58
C THR A 103 2.80 -12.79 7.59
N THR A 104 3.15 -11.50 7.54
CA THR A 104 4.12 -10.86 8.43
C THR A 104 3.66 -10.84 9.88
N ALA A 105 2.40 -10.45 10.11
CA ALA A 105 1.84 -10.37 11.45
C ALA A 105 1.76 -11.74 12.12
N ILE A 106 1.33 -12.76 11.37
CA ILE A 106 1.27 -14.16 11.82
C ILE A 106 2.68 -14.67 12.17
N PHE A 107 3.67 -14.37 11.33
CA PHE A 107 5.06 -14.74 11.61
C PHE A 107 5.58 -14.10 12.90
N TYR A 108 5.34 -12.81 13.12
CA TYR A 108 5.74 -12.14 14.36
C TYR A 108 5.04 -12.70 15.58
N GLY A 109 3.74 -13.01 15.48
CA GLY A 109 3.01 -13.65 16.57
C GLY A 109 3.56 -15.03 16.92
N ALA A 110 3.98 -15.80 15.93
CA ALA A 110 4.59 -17.12 16.13
C ALA A 110 5.96 -17.05 16.84
N ILE A 111 6.77 -16.03 16.54
CA ILE A 111 8.11 -15.85 17.13
C ILE A 111 8.05 -15.20 18.50
N LEU A 112 7.26 -14.13 18.65
CA LEU A 112 7.19 -13.35 19.89
C LEU A 112 6.25 -13.97 20.94
N GLY A 113 5.37 -14.90 20.53
CA GLY A 113 4.39 -15.53 21.42
C GLY A 113 3.26 -14.60 21.87
N VAL A 114 3.11 -13.43 21.24
CA VAL A 114 2.09 -12.42 21.54
C VAL A 114 1.30 -12.05 20.28
N SER A 115 0.07 -11.57 20.43
CA SER A 115 -0.76 -11.20 19.28
C SER A 115 -0.32 -9.86 18.66
N SER A 116 -0.73 -9.61 17.42
CA SER A 116 -0.45 -8.33 16.74
C SER A 116 -0.97 -7.12 17.51
N THR A 117 -2.10 -7.24 18.19
CA THR A 117 -2.65 -6.15 19.00
C THR A 117 -1.80 -5.84 20.23
N ASP A 118 -1.07 -6.84 20.75
CA ASP A 118 -0.24 -6.66 21.95
C ASP A 118 1.08 -5.95 21.61
N TYR A 119 1.71 -6.29 20.49
CA TYR A 119 2.95 -5.63 20.07
C TYR A 119 2.75 -4.35 19.25
N ALA A 120 1.56 -4.15 18.64
CA ALA A 120 1.28 -3.00 17.78
C ALA A 120 1.63 -1.64 18.42
N PRO A 121 1.32 -1.36 19.70
CA PRO A 121 1.71 -0.10 20.35
C PRO A 121 3.23 0.11 20.40
N PHE A 122 3.99 -0.98 20.55
CA PHE A 122 5.45 -0.96 20.66
C PHE A 122 6.14 -0.94 19.29
N ALA A 123 5.44 -1.30 18.21
CA ALA A 123 5.92 -1.24 16.83
C ALA A 123 5.90 0.20 16.30
N LEU A 124 6.57 1.12 17.00
CA LEU A 124 6.57 2.57 16.75
C LEU A 124 6.90 2.90 15.29
N LEU A 125 7.93 2.28 14.73
CA LEU A 125 8.31 2.50 13.33
C LEU A 125 7.16 2.20 12.36
N ASN A 126 6.40 1.14 12.62
CA ASN A 126 5.41 0.61 11.69
C ASN A 126 4.19 1.53 11.55
N TRP A 127 3.74 2.15 12.65
CA TRP A 127 2.57 3.03 12.62
C TRP A 127 2.95 4.52 12.58
N MET A 128 4.09 4.93 13.16
CA MET A 128 4.51 6.34 13.14
C MET A 128 5.05 6.76 11.78
N ASN A 129 5.79 5.90 11.09
CA ASN A 129 6.43 6.28 9.83
C ASN A 129 5.43 6.70 8.73
N PRO A 130 4.35 5.96 8.42
CA PRO A 130 3.34 6.43 7.47
C PRO A 130 2.63 7.71 7.94
N LEU A 131 2.43 7.91 9.25
CA LEU A 131 1.86 9.16 9.80
C LEU A 131 2.79 10.35 9.57
N PHE A 132 4.08 10.20 9.83
CA PHE A 132 5.08 11.25 9.58
C PHE A 132 5.26 11.51 8.10
N GLY A 133 5.25 10.48 7.25
CA GLY A 133 5.30 10.62 5.79
C GLY A 133 4.17 11.50 5.27
N ILE A 134 2.94 11.22 5.72
CA ILE A 134 1.77 12.06 5.40
C ILE A 134 1.93 13.47 5.96
N ALA A 135 2.31 13.63 7.23
CA ALA A 135 2.48 14.94 7.85
C ALA A 135 3.52 15.80 7.11
N MET A 136 4.67 15.23 6.75
CA MET A 136 5.71 15.90 5.97
C MET A 136 5.20 16.32 4.59
N ALA A 137 4.43 15.46 3.92
CA ALA A 137 3.80 15.81 2.64
C ALA A 137 2.90 17.04 2.78
N TRP A 138 2.05 17.10 3.81
CA TRP A 138 1.17 18.25 4.05
C TRP A 138 1.94 19.53 4.43
N LEU A 139 3.08 19.40 5.11
CA LEU A 139 3.98 20.51 5.42
C LEU A 139 4.83 20.97 4.23
N GLY A 140 4.78 20.25 3.10
CA GLY A 140 5.57 20.56 1.91
C GLY A 140 7.02 20.11 1.95
N LEU A 141 7.38 19.26 2.92
CA LEU A 141 8.75 18.80 3.15
C LEU A 141 8.99 17.43 2.50
N GLY A 142 10.16 17.25 1.89
CA GLY A 142 10.61 15.95 1.41
C GLY A 142 10.09 15.50 0.05
N TYR A 143 9.52 16.40 -0.77
CA TYR A 143 9.18 16.06 -2.14
C TYR A 143 10.44 15.85 -3.00
N LEU A 144 10.54 14.66 -3.59
CA LEU A 144 11.48 14.40 -4.67
C LEU A 144 10.78 14.77 -5.98
N THR A 145 11.20 15.87 -6.60
CA THR A 145 10.69 16.29 -7.90
C THR A 145 11.45 15.56 -9.00
N SER A 146 10.72 15.10 -10.02
CA SER A 146 11.32 14.48 -11.19
C SER A 146 12.01 15.54 -12.06
N ASN A 147 13.26 15.30 -12.46
CA ASN A 147 13.94 16.08 -13.50
C ASN A 147 13.71 15.49 -14.92
N VAL A 148 12.83 14.49 -15.04
CA VAL A 148 12.57 13.83 -16.32
C VAL A 148 11.62 14.70 -17.13
N ASN A 149 12.16 15.28 -18.20
CA ASN A 149 11.40 16.00 -19.23
C ASN A 149 10.43 15.00 -19.87
N VAL A 150 9.17 14.98 -19.43
CA VAL A 150 8.13 14.19 -20.07
C VAL A 150 7.89 14.85 -21.43
N ALA A 151 8.54 14.33 -22.47
CA ALA A 151 8.30 14.77 -23.83
C ALA A 151 6.79 14.68 -24.08
N SER A 152 6.17 15.81 -24.39
CA SER A 152 4.78 15.90 -24.79
C SER A 152 4.60 15.02 -26.03
N THR A 153 4.08 13.81 -25.85
CA THR A 153 3.49 13.06 -26.95
C THR A 153 2.16 13.73 -27.26
N ASP A 154 2.23 14.73 -28.15
CA ASP A 154 1.13 15.15 -29.02
C ASP A 154 0.71 13.99 -29.94
#